data_AF-A0A939ARR0-F1
#
_entry.id   AF-A0A939ARR0-F1
#
_cell.length_a   1.000
_cell.length_b   1.000
_cell.length_c   1.000
_cell.angle_alpha   90.00
_cell.angle_beta   90.00
_cell.angle_gamma   90.00
#
_symmetry.space_group_name_H-M   'P 1'
#
loop_
_entity.id
_entity.type
_entity.pdbx_description
1 polymer ?
#
loop_
_entity_poly.entity_id
_entity_poly.type
_entity_poly.pdbx_seq_one_letter_code
_entity_poly.pdbx_strand_id
1 'polypeptide(L)'
;MGRQLENLKHQFLQEGGFTERLYRVRMKTRDARGDSPSHQADSSAQSDPLPVCPRCQKPMVLRTARKGPSAGKPFWGCSAYPDCTGTRPANESTGAKMPP
;
A
#
# COMPACT_ATOMS: atom_id res chain seq x y z
N MET A 1 -16.62 -0.56 52.10
CA MET A 1 -16.78 -0.48 50.64
C MET A 1 -15.47 -0.29 49.85
N GLY A 2 -14.33 0.09 50.45
CA GLY A 2 -13.06 0.32 49.72
C GLY A 2 -12.38 -0.93 49.13
N ARG A 3 -12.40 -2.07 49.84
CA ARG A 3 -11.76 -3.32 49.41
C ARG A 3 -12.25 -3.85 48.05
N GLN A 4 -13.52 -3.57 47.71
CA GLN A 4 -14.09 -3.99 46.44
C GLN A 4 -13.54 -3.19 45.26
N LEU A 5 -13.22 -1.90 45.47
CA LEU A 5 -12.63 -1.03 44.46
C LEU A 5 -11.15 -1.37 44.22
N GLU A 6 -10.42 -1.69 45.29
CA GLU A 6 -9.02 -2.13 45.19
C GLU A 6 -8.90 -3.45 44.43
N ASN A 7 -9.80 -4.40 44.68
CA ASN A 7 -9.82 -5.67 43.96
C ASN A 7 -10.16 -5.48 42.47
N LEU A 8 -11.14 -4.63 42.14
CA LEU A 8 -11.44 -4.30 40.74
C LEU A 8 -10.25 -3.64 40.03
N LYS A 9 -9.53 -2.75 40.72
CA LYS A 9 -8.33 -2.09 40.19
C LYS A 9 -7.23 -3.10 39.91
N HIS A 10 -6.98 -4.04 40.84
CA HIS A 10 -6.00 -5.10 40.64
C HIS A 10 -6.33 -5.99 39.45
N GLN A 11 -7.60 -6.42 39.33
CA GLN A 11 -8.04 -7.25 38.22
C GLN A 11 -7.91 -6.51 36.88
N PHE A 12 -8.30 -5.22 36.84
CA PHE A 12 -8.17 -4.42 35.63
C PHE A 12 -6.71 -4.25 35.19
N LEU A 13 -5.78 -4.06 36.13
CA LEU A 13 -4.35 -3.94 35.81
C LEU A 13 -3.73 -5.27 35.36
N GLN A 14 -4.19 -6.41 35.88
CA GLN A 14 -3.66 -7.73 35.50
C GLN A 14 -4.22 -8.23 34.16
N GLU A 15 -5.53 -8.12 33.97
CA GLU A 15 -6.22 -8.69 32.81
C GLU A 15 -6.39 -7.69 31.66
N GLY A 16 -6.30 -6.39 31.97
CA GLY A 16 -6.60 -5.30 31.05
C GLY A 16 -8.11 -5.11 30.82
N GLY A 17 -8.42 -4.09 30.01
CA GLY A 17 -9.79 -3.82 29.58
C GLY A 17 -10.34 -4.88 28.62
N PHE A 18 -11.63 -4.77 28.29
CA PHE A 18 -12.28 -5.65 27.31
C PHE A 18 -11.64 -5.54 25.92
N THR A 19 -11.34 -4.32 25.47
CA THR A 19 -10.69 -4.04 24.18
C THR A 19 -9.30 -4.68 24.09
N GLU A 20 -8.52 -4.60 25.15
CA GLU A 20 -7.20 -5.21 25.22
C GLU A 20 -7.26 -6.73 25.19
N ARG A 21 -8.24 -7.34 25.89
CA ARG A 21 -8.51 -8.78 25.80
C ARG A 21 -8.90 -9.21 24.38
N LEU A 22 -9.80 -8.49 23.71
CA LEU A 22 -10.14 -8.77 22.31
C LEU A 22 -8.93 -8.64 21.38
N TYR A 23 -8.09 -7.65 21.62
CA TYR A 23 -6.87 -7.44 20.85
C TYR A 23 -5.88 -8.61 21.02
N ARG A 24 -5.64 -9.05 22.26
CA ARG A 24 -4.81 -10.23 22.55
C ARG A 24 -5.33 -11.51 21.89
N VAL A 25 -6.66 -11.73 21.91
CA VAL A 25 -7.27 -12.88 21.23
C VAL A 25 -7.01 -12.82 19.72
N ARG A 26 -7.28 -11.66 19.10
CA ARG A 26 -7.05 -11.45 17.67
C ARG A 26 -5.59 -11.69 17.28
N MET A 27 -4.63 -11.22 18.07
CA MET A 27 -3.20 -11.46 17.86
C MET A 27 -2.86 -12.96 17.94
N LYS A 28 -3.24 -13.63 19.02
CA LYS A 28 -3.00 -15.08 19.19
C LYS A 28 -3.58 -15.91 18.04
N THR A 29 -4.77 -15.55 17.56
CA THR A 29 -5.38 -16.24 16.41
C THR A 29 -4.63 -16.00 15.10
N ARG A 30 -4.00 -14.84 14.93
CA ARG A 30 -3.19 -14.50 13.76
C ARG A 30 -1.87 -15.27 13.77
N ASP A 31 -1.17 -15.25 14.91
CA ASP A 31 0.08 -16.00 15.11
C ASP A 31 -0.13 -17.50 14.89
N ALA A 32 -1.20 -18.08 15.45
CA ALA A 32 -1.54 -19.49 15.26
C ALA A 32 -1.88 -19.85 13.80
N ARG A 33 -2.32 -18.87 13.00
CA ARG A 33 -2.59 -19.03 11.56
C ARG A 33 -1.37 -18.72 10.68
N GLY A 34 -0.25 -18.30 11.27
CA GLY A 34 0.92 -17.84 10.52
C GLY A 34 0.71 -16.50 9.80
N ASP A 35 -0.40 -15.81 10.07
CA ASP A 35 -0.72 -14.47 9.56
C ASP A 35 -0.07 -13.44 10.50
N SER A 36 1.25 -13.53 10.67
CA SER A 36 1.99 -12.52 11.42
C SER A 36 1.78 -11.16 10.73
N PRO A 37 1.47 -10.08 11.49
CA PRO A 37 1.60 -8.74 10.96
C PRO A 37 3.10 -8.48 10.87
N SER A 38 3.73 -9.07 9.86
CA SER A 38 5.01 -8.58 9.41
C SER A 38 4.79 -7.10 9.15
N HIS A 39 5.61 -6.25 9.78
CA HIS A 39 5.94 -4.95 9.22
C HIS A 39 6.75 -5.18 7.93
N GLN A 40 6.19 -5.95 7.00
CA GLN A 40 6.61 -6.17 5.63
C GLN A 40 5.37 -5.96 4.77
N ALA A 41 4.79 -4.76 4.87
CA ALA A 41 4.32 -4.12 3.66
C ALA A 41 5.59 -3.85 2.84
N ASP A 42 6.05 -4.84 2.07
CA ASP A 42 7.03 -4.76 0.98
C ASP A 42 7.66 -6.15 0.80
N SER A 43 7.01 -7.09 0.10
CA SER A 43 7.66 -8.22 -0.62
C SER A 43 6.67 -9.16 -1.33
N SER A 44 5.64 -8.62 -1.98
CA SER A 44 4.89 -9.38 -3.02
C SER A 44 4.15 -8.52 -4.03
N ALA A 45 4.27 -7.19 -3.96
CA ALA A 45 4.16 -6.38 -5.16
C ALA A 45 5.51 -6.51 -5.88
N GLN A 46 5.66 -7.52 -6.74
CA GLN A 46 6.50 -7.36 -7.93
C GLN A 46 5.86 -6.23 -8.75
N SER A 47 6.07 -5.00 -8.33
CA SER A 47 5.68 -3.83 -9.08
C SER A 47 6.65 -3.76 -10.25
N ASP A 48 6.12 -4.00 -11.45
CA ASP A 48 6.78 -3.62 -12.69
C ASP A 48 7.49 -2.28 -12.49
N PRO A 49 8.77 -2.14 -12.89
CA PRO A 49 9.51 -0.91 -12.67
C PRO A 49 8.76 0.25 -13.34
N LEU A 50 8.11 1.09 -12.52
CA LEU A 50 7.35 2.23 -13.00
C LEU A 50 8.30 3.15 -13.78
N PRO A 51 7.93 3.57 -15.00
CA PRO A 51 8.79 4.45 -15.77
C PRO A 51 8.98 5.79 -15.06
N VAL A 52 10.20 6.32 -15.15
CA VAL A 52 10.54 7.65 -14.63
C VAL A 52 10.24 8.73 -15.66
N CYS A 53 9.86 9.91 -15.17
CA CYS A 53 9.59 11.07 -15.99
C CYS A 53 10.88 11.65 -16.59
N PRO A 54 10.99 11.87 -17.91
CA PRO A 54 12.21 12.41 -18.52
C PRO A 54 12.48 13.89 -18.18
N ARG A 55 11.50 14.59 -17.58
CA ARG A 55 11.60 16.01 -17.23
C ARG A 55 12.06 16.26 -15.79
N CYS A 56 11.61 15.44 -14.85
CA CYS A 56 11.85 15.66 -13.42
C CYS A 56 12.25 14.39 -12.66
N GLN A 57 12.41 13.26 -13.36
CA GLN A 57 12.82 11.95 -12.81
C GLN A 57 11.88 11.35 -11.74
N LYS A 58 10.78 12.02 -11.41
CA LYS A 58 9.72 11.49 -10.55
C LYS A 58 9.00 10.30 -11.22
N PRO A 59 8.41 9.38 -10.42
CA PRO A 59 7.69 8.23 -10.97
C PRO A 59 6.50 8.68 -11.83
N MET A 60 6.16 7.86 -12.82
CA MET A 60 4.99 8.09 -13.67
C MET A 60 3.83 7.17 -13.29
N VAL A 61 2.63 7.62 -13.59
CA VAL A 61 1.37 6.88 -13.35
C VAL A 61 0.65 6.64 -14.67
N LEU A 62 0.07 5.45 -14.83
CA LEU A 62 -0.71 5.11 -16.02
C LEU A 62 -2.05 5.86 -15.98
N ARG A 63 -2.34 6.62 -17.04
CA ARG A 63 -3.58 7.40 -17.20
C ARG A 63 -4.18 7.09 -18.56
N THR A 64 -5.49 7.22 -18.68
CA THR A 64 -6.19 7.05 -19.96
C THR A 64 -6.57 8.41 -20.53
N ALA A 65 -6.23 8.68 -21.79
CA ALA A 65 -6.60 9.92 -22.45
C ALA A 65 -8.12 10.01 -22.60
N ARG A 66 -8.70 11.15 -22.19
CA ARG A 66 -10.17 11.33 -22.16
C ARG A 66 -10.75 11.93 -23.45
N LYS A 67 -9.96 12.68 -24.21
CA LYS A 67 -10.39 13.45 -25.39
C LYS A 67 -9.27 13.51 -26.44
N GLY A 68 -9.65 13.80 -27.68
CA GLY A 68 -8.74 13.97 -28.81
C GLY A 68 -8.40 12.67 -29.56
N PRO A 69 -7.44 12.71 -30.50
CA PRO A 69 -7.10 11.60 -31.39
C PRO A 69 -6.63 10.33 -30.66
N SER A 70 -6.17 10.46 -29.43
CA SER A 70 -5.69 9.36 -28.59
C SER A 70 -6.66 8.97 -27.47
N ALA A 71 -7.92 9.45 -27.51
CA ALA A 71 -8.92 9.11 -26.51
C ALA A 71 -9.07 7.59 -26.35
N GLY A 72 -9.16 7.12 -25.10
CA GLY A 72 -9.23 5.69 -24.76
C GLY A 72 -7.88 4.96 -24.69
N LYS A 73 -6.79 5.56 -25.17
CA LYS A 73 -5.45 4.95 -25.07
C LYS A 73 -4.78 5.28 -23.71
N PRO A 74 -4.09 4.32 -23.09
CA PRO A 74 -3.28 4.57 -21.91
C PRO A 74 -1.99 5.34 -22.28
N PHE A 75 -1.52 6.17 -21.35
CA PHE A 75 -0.26 6.89 -21.40
C PHE A 75 0.30 7.05 -19.99
N TRP A 76 1.63 7.13 -19.88
CA TRP A 76 2.30 7.45 -18.63
C TRP A 76 2.30 8.96 -18.44
N GLY A 77 1.74 9.46 -17.33
CA GLY A 77 1.81 10.87 -16.94
C GLY A 77 2.65 11.04 -15.67
N CYS A 78 3.36 12.15 -15.53
CA CYS A 78 4.13 12.44 -14.32
C CYS A 78 3.23 12.44 -13.07
N SER A 79 3.72 11.88 -11.95
CA SER A 79 3.02 11.90 -10.66
C SER A 79 2.90 13.32 -10.07
N ALA A 80 3.82 14.22 -10.41
CA ALA A 80 3.85 15.59 -9.92
C ALA A 80 3.07 16.58 -10.80
N TYR A 81 2.11 16.13 -11.60
CA TYR A 81 1.18 17.05 -12.26
C TYR A 81 0.35 17.79 -11.18
N PRO A 82 0.19 19.13 -11.23
CA PRO A 82 0.44 20.03 -12.36
C PRO A 82 1.87 20.62 -12.46
N ASP A 83 2.73 20.46 -11.45
CA ASP A 83 4.09 21.00 -11.43
C ASP A 83 5.00 20.44 -12.53
N CYS A 84 4.69 19.24 -13.03
CA CYS A 84 5.37 18.64 -14.17
C CYS A 84 4.34 18.01 -15.13
N THR A 85 4.42 18.41 -16.41
CA THR A 85 3.53 17.96 -17.50
C THR A 85 4.16 16.85 -18.36
N GLY A 86 5.26 16.25 -17.93
CA GLY A 86 5.93 15.19 -18.68
C GLY A 86 5.05 13.94 -18.88
N THR A 87 4.99 13.46 -20.12
CA THR A 87 4.24 12.25 -20.51
C THR A 87 5.11 11.30 -21.34
N ARG A 88 4.72 10.01 -21.37
CA ARG A 88 5.31 8.97 -22.21
C ARG A 88 4.20 8.06 -22.74
N PRO A 89 4.35 7.47 -23.92
CA PRO A 89 3.34 6.57 -24.45
C PRO A 89 3.38 5.23 -23.71
N ALA A 90 2.22 4.62 -23.41
CA ALA A 90 2.17 3.39 -22.60
C ALA A 90 2.39 2.10 -23.40
N ASN A 91 2.61 2.18 -24.71
CA ASN A 91 2.80 1.03 -25.60
C ASN A 91 4.27 0.53 -25.65
N GLU A 92 5.14 0.97 -24.75
CA GLU A 92 6.58 0.59 -24.71
C GLU A 92 6.90 -0.50 -23.67
N SER A 93 5.91 -1.24 -23.15
CA SER A 93 6.12 -2.26 -22.10
C SER A 93 5.88 -3.71 -22.58
N THR A 94 6.14 -4.00 -23.85
CA THR A 94 6.40 -5.39 -24.30
C THR A 94 7.88 -5.54 -24.59
N GLY A 95 8.64 -5.93 -23.55
CA GLY A 95 9.96 -6.49 -23.72
C GLY A 95 9.88 -7.83 -24.47
N ALA A 96 9.94 -7.77 -25.80
CA ALA A 96 10.38 -8.89 -26.64
C ALA A 96 11.01 -8.32 -27.91
N LYS A 97 12.27 -7.92 -27.75
CA LYS A 97 13.22 -7.67 -28.84
C LYS A 97 13.39 -8.98 -29.61
N MET A 98 12.85 -9.09 -30.82
CA MET A 98 13.29 -10.08 -31.80
C MET A 98 14.45 -9.45 -32.59
N PRO A 99 15.69 -9.96 -32.47
CA PRO A 99 16.78 -9.54 -33.36
C PRO A 99 16.56 -10.14 -34.77
N PRO A 100 17.22 -9.59 -35.81
CA PRO A 100 17.08 -10.06 -37.20
C PRO A 100 17.54 -11.52 -37.39
#